data_AF-A0A1F4JZM6-F1
#
_entry.id   AF-A0A1F4JZM6-F1
#
_cell.length_a   1.000
_cell.length_b   1.000
_cell.length_c   1.000
_cell.angle_alpha   90.00
_cell.angle_beta   90.00
_cell.angle_gamma   90.00
#
_symmetry.space_group_name_H-M   'P 1'
#
loop_
_entity.id
_entity.type
_entity.pdbx_description
1 polymer ?
#
loop_
_entity_poly.entity_id
_entity_poly.type
_entity_poly.pdbx_seq_one_letter_code
_entity_poly.pdbx_strand_id
1 'polypeptide(L)'
;MEKIAQANIAEIETGKLAQEKSKNEEVRSFAKKMVDDHTKAQSDLEKIAQSKDVSLPSKPDAKHQAAMKKLNTLSETDFDKQYMAQAGLNDHRDTHRLLERVSKQAKDDELKQYATNTIASVDEHLKMAQSMKGGQTASGSSGAGATGTSGRSSEKSGAKSEKSGGSENK
;
A
#
# COMPACT_ATOMS: atom_id res chain seq x y z
N MET A 1 7.54 9.17 -22.06
CA MET A 1 7.46 10.02 -20.86
C MET A 1 6.05 10.50 -20.61
N GLU A 2 5.40 11.16 -21.58
CA GLU A 2 4.02 11.68 -21.44
C GLU A 2 3.01 10.71 -20.79
N LYS A 3 2.86 9.49 -21.32
CA LYS A 3 1.94 8.49 -20.77
C LYS A 3 2.25 8.08 -19.33
N ILE A 4 3.54 8.02 -18.98
CA ILE A 4 3.97 7.71 -17.61
C ILE A 4 3.62 8.88 -16.68
N ALA A 5 3.86 10.11 -17.13
CA ALA A 5 3.51 11.31 -16.36
C ALA A 5 2.00 11.40 -16.12
N GLN A 6 1.18 11.18 -17.15
CA GLN A 6 -0.28 11.13 -17.01
C GLN A 6 -0.74 10.05 -16.02
N ALA A 7 -0.13 8.86 -16.05
CA ALA A 7 -0.43 7.79 -15.10
C ALA A 7 -0.04 8.18 -13.66
N ASN A 8 1.17 8.70 -13.45
CA ASN A 8 1.59 9.17 -12.11
C ASN A 8 0.66 10.25 -11.57
N ILE A 9 0.32 11.26 -12.39
CA ILE A 9 -0.58 12.35 -11.96
C ILE A 9 -1.97 11.80 -11.64
N ALA A 10 -2.49 10.85 -12.44
CA ALA A 10 -3.77 10.19 -12.17
C ALA A 10 -3.77 9.46 -10.81
N GLU A 11 -2.73 8.69 -10.53
CA GLU A 11 -2.59 7.92 -9.28
C GLU A 11 -2.41 8.86 -8.06
N ILE A 12 -1.66 9.95 -8.21
CA ILE A 12 -1.51 10.98 -7.17
C ILE A 12 -2.86 11.63 -6.85
N GLU A 13 -3.59 12.09 -7.88
CA GLU A 13 -4.87 12.76 -7.68
C GLU A 13 -5.94 11.81 -7.12
N THR A 14 -6.01 10.59 -7.64
CA THR A 14 -6.98 9.58 -7.18
C THR A 14 -6.63 9.09 -5.77
N GLY A 15 -5.34 8.93 -5.44
CA GLY A 15 -4.89 8.58 -4.10
C GLY A 15 -5.18 9.68 -3.07
N LYS A 16 -5.08 10.97 -3.44
CA LYS A 16 -5.51 12.08 -2.58
C LYS A 16 -7.02 12.03 -2.32
N LEU A 17 -7.82 11.80 -3.36
CA LEU A 17 -9.26 11.62 -3.22
C LEU A 17 -9.60 10.44 -2.30
N ALA A 18 -8.87 9.33 -2.39
CA ALA A 18 -9.07 8.18 -1.52
C ALA A 18 -8.71 8.46 -0.05
N GLN A 19 -7.66 9.22 0.21
CA GLN A 19 -7.33 9.68 1.57
C GLN A 19 -8.39 10.63 2.15
N GLU A 20 -9.10 11.39 1.32
CA GLU A 20 -10.18 12.27 1.77
C GLU A 20 -11.48 11.50 2.03
N LYS A 21 -11.87 10.61 1.10
CA LYS A 21 -13.22 10.05 1.03
C LYS A 21 -13.37 8.69 1.71
N SER A 22 -12.30 7.89 1.79
CA SER A 22 -12.38 6.57 2.39
C SER A 22 -12.44 6.64 3.92
N LYS A 23 -13.30 5.81 4.51
CA LYS A 23 -13.33 5.52 5.96
C LYS A 23 -12.61 4.22 6.32
N ASN A 24 -12.09 3.50 5.32
CA ASN A 24 -11.33 2.29 5.54
C ASN A 24 -9.85 2.64 5.72
N GLU A 25 -9.31 2.43 6.92
CA GLU A 25 -7.91 2.75 7.24
C GLU A 25 -6.91 2.02 6.34
N GLU A 26 -7.20 0.79 5.88
CA GLU A 26 -6.34 0.06 4.96
C GLU A 26 -6.32 0.73 3.57
N VAL A 27 -7.48 1.19 3.09
CA VAL A 27 -7.59 1.92 1.81
C VAL A 27 -6.90 3.28 1.90
N ARG A 28 -7.06 4.00 3.02
CA ARG A 28 -6.37 5.28 3.27
C ARG A 28 -4.84 5.09 3.31
N SER A 29 -4.36 4.04 3.98
CA SER A 29 -2.94 3.71 4.06
C SER A 29 -2.36 3.35 2.69
N PHE A 30 -3.07 2.49 1.94
CA PHE A 30 -2.70 2.16 0.56
C PHE A 30 -2.64 3.43 -0.30
N ALA A 31 -3.67 4.28 -0.24
CA ALA A 31 -3.74 5.53 -1.00
C ALA A 31 -2.63 6.52 -0.64
N LYS A 32 -2.24 6.61 0.64
CA LYS A 32 -1.09 7.39 1.07
C LYS A 32 0.20 6.91 0.40
N LYS A 33 0.45 5.59 0.39
CA LYS A 33 1.63 5.01 -0.26
C LYS A 33 1.62 5.29 -1.77
N MET A 34 0.46 5.22 -2.43
CA MET A 34 0.35 5.58 -3.85
C MET A 34 0.77 7.03 -4.08
N VAL A 35 0.26 7.98 -3.27
CA VAL A 35 0.62 9.39 -3.41
C VAL A 35 2.12 9.61 -3.21
N ASP A 36 2.72 9.02 -2.18
CA ASP A 36 4.14 9.21 -1.88
C ASP A 36 5.03 8.65 -3.02
N ASP A 37 4.80 7.39 -3.41
CA ASP A 37 5.64 6.70 -4.39
C ASP A 37 5.46 7.29 -5.80
N HIS A 38 4.23 7.60 -6.23
CA HIS A 38 3.99 8.20 -7.54
C HIS A 38 4.45 9.66 -7.58
N THR A 39 4.40 10.42 -6.49
CA THR A 39 4.98 11.78 -6.44
C THR A 39 6.48 11.74 -6.65
N LYS A 40 7.17 10.79 -6.00
CA LYS A 40 8.60 10.57 -6.22
C LYS A 40 8.88 10.17 -7.66
N ALA A 41 8.15 9.19 -8.20
CA ALA A 41 8.29 8.73 -9.57
C ALA A 41 8.01 9.86 -10.59
N GLN A 42 7.06 10.75 -10.32
CA GLN A 42 6.79 11.91 -11.15
C GLN A 42 7.97 12.90 -11.13
N SER A 43 8.49 13.23 -9.94
CA SER A 43 9.64 14.13 -9.81
C SER A 43 10.89 13.61 -10.50
N ASP A 44 11.16 12.30 -10.42
CA ASP A 44 12.30 11.70 -11.11
C ASP A 44 12.12 11.72 -12.63
N LEU A 45 10.90 11.51 -13.13
CA LEU A 45 10.59 11.62 -14.55
C LEU A 45 10.72 13.07 -15.05
N GLU A 46 10.32 14.06 -14.24
CA GLU A 46 10.46 15.48 -14.55
C GLU A 46 11.91 15.89 -14.72
N LYS A 47 12.82 15.40 -13.87
CA LYS A 47 14.27 15.66 -14.02
C LYS A 47 14.82 15.13 -15.34
N ILE A 48 14.43 13.90 -15.72
CA ILE A 48 14.84 13.28 -16.99
C ILE A 48 14.25 14.04 -18.17
N ALA A 49 13.02 14.52 -18.06
CA ALA A 49 12.39 15.31 -19.11
C ALA A 49 13.06 16.68 -19.27
N GLN A 50 13.38 17.35 -18.16
CA GLN A 50 14.09 18.63 -18.14
C GLN A 50 15.49 18.53 -18.73
N SER A 51 16.25 17.47 -18.43
CA SER A 51 17.59 17.28 -19.00
C SER A 51 17.60 17.08 -20.52
N LYS A 52 16.42 16.88 -21.12
CA LYS A 52 16.22 16.59 -22.55
C LYS A 52 15.31 17.60 -23.24
N ASP A 53 14.98 18.71 -22.57
CA ASP A 53 14.06 19.75 -23.06
C ASP A 53 12.68 19.21 -23.49
N VAL A 54 12.22 18.13 -22.83
CA VAL A 54 10.92 17.52 -23.07
C VAL A 54 9.89 18.12 -22.10
N SER A 55 8.81 18.66 -22.65
CA SER A 55 7.66 19.10 -21.84
C SER A 55 6.80 17.90 -21.42
N LEU A 56 6.48 17.83 -20.12
CA LEU A 56 5.54 16.85 -19.57
C LEU A 56 4.14 17.45 -19.40
N PRO A 57 3.09 16.63 -19.51
CA PRO A 57 1.74 17.06 -19.18
C PRO A 57 1.62 17.36 -17.68
N SER A 58 0.78 18.33 -17.33
CA SER A 58 0.49 18.73 -15.94
C SER A 58 -0.83 18.15 -15.41
N LYS A 59 -1.49 17.30 -16.18
CA LYS A 59 -2.79 16.70 -15.84
C LYS A 59 -2.89 15.26 -16.34
N PRO A 60 -3.78 14.44 -15.75
CA PRO A 60 -4.09 13.13 -16.29
C PRO A 60 -4.67 13.21 -17.70
N ASP A 61 -4.68 12.09 -18.43
CA ASP A 61 -5.42 12.02 -19.70
C ASP A 61 -6.96 12.09 -19.47
N ALA A 62 -7.71 12.19 -20.57
CA ALA A 62 -9.17 12.30 -20.49
C ALA A 62 -9.85 11.06 -19.87
N LYS A 63 -9.29 9.86 -20.06
CA LYS A 63 -9.81 8.61 -19.51
C LYS A 63 -9.71 8.65 -17.98
N HIS A 64 -8.54 9.01 -17.46
CA HIS A 64 -8.31 9.09 -16.02
C HIS A 64 -9.11 10.21 -15.36
N GLN A 65 -9.22 11.38 -16.01
CA GLN A 65 -10.09 12.45 -15.52
C GLN A 65 -11.57 12.02 -15.42
N ALA A 66 -12.07 11.28 -16.41
CA ALA A 66 -13.44 10.75 -16.38
C ALA A 66 -13.62 9.70 -15.27
N ALA A 67 -12.65 8.81 -15.09
CA ALA A 67 -12.66 7.81 -14.03
C ALA A 67 -12.68 8.46 -12.64
N MET A 68 -11.85 9.49 -12.41
CA MET A 68 -11.85 10.26 -11.16
C MET A 68 -13.18 10.96 -10.90
N LYS A 69 -13.77 11.61 -11.92
CA LYS A 69 -15.09 12.25 -11.79
C LYS A 69 -16.14 11.22 -11.35
N LYS A 70 -16.14 10.04 -11.97
CA LYS A 70 -17.04 8.94 -11.60
C LYS A 70 -16.80 8.49 -10.16
N LEU A 71 -15.56 8.24 -9.76
CA LEU A 71 -15.19 7.87 -8.38
C LEU A 71 -15.75 8.89 -7.37
N ASN A 72 -15.60 10.18 -7.66
CA ASN A 72 -16.06 11.22 -6.75
C ASN A 72 -17.58 11.25 -6.54
N THR A 73 -18.38 10.64 -7.43
CA THR A 73 -19.84 10.55 -7.27
C THR A 73 -20.31 9.36 -6.42
N LEU A 74 -19.44 8.39 -6.13
CA LEU A 74 -19.84 7.15 -5.46
C LEU A 74 -20.08 7.34 -3.96
N SER A 75 -20.84 6.43 -3.35
CA SER A 75 -20.87 6.29 -1.89
C SER A 75 -19.48 5.91 -1.36
N GLU A 76 -19.20 6.09 -0.08
CA GLU A 76 -17.90 5.72 0.51
C GLU A 76 -17.55 4.23 0.30
N THR A 77 -18.52 3.34 0.49
CA THR A 77 -18.32 1.89 0.30
C THR A 77 -18.11 1.51 -1.17
N ASP A 78 -18.86 2.11 -2.09
CA ASP A 78 -18.69 1.85 -3.52
C ASP A 78 -17.41 2.51 -4.06
N PHE A 79 -17.01 3.63 -3.46
CA PHE A 79 -15.76 4.31 -3.73
C PHE A 79 -14.58 3.39 -3.45
N ASP A 80 -14.49 2.80 -2.25
CA ASP A 80 -13.37 1.91 -1.89
C ASP A 80 -13.24 0.74 -2.87
N LYS A 81 -14.37 0.08 -3.18
CA LYS A 81 -14.41 -1.03 -4.15
C LYS A 81 -13.95 -0.58 -5.54
N GLN A 82 -14.47 0.54 -6.03
CA GLN A 82 -14.16 1.02 -7.38
C GLN A 82 -12.72 1.55 -7.47
N TYR A 83 -12.22 2.21 -6.43
CA TYR A 83 -10.85 2.70 -6.34
C TYR A 83 -9.85 1.54 -6.39
N MET A 84 -10.04 0.52 -5.55
CA MET A 84 -9.16 -0.67 -5.55
C MET A 84 -9.25 -1.45 -6.86
N ALA A 85 -10.43 -1.56 -7.47
CA ALA A 85 -10.58 -2.25 -8.75
C ALA A 85 -9.95 -1.49 -9.93
N GLN A 86 -10.08 -0.15 -9.96
CA GLN A 86 -9.63 0.67 -11.07
C GLN A 86 -8.16 1.06 -10.91
N ALA A 87 -7.85 1.92 -9.94
CA ALA A 87 -6.50 2.42 -9.72
C ALA A 87 -5.58 1.28 -9.26
N GLY A 88 -5.93 0.61 -8.16
CA GLY A 88 -5.07 -0.40 -7.53
C GLY A 88 -4.79 -1.65 -8.37
N LEU A 89 -5.66 -2.00 -9.33
CA LEU A 89 -5.50 -3.21 -10.15
C LEU A 89 -5.40 -2.93 -11.65
N ASN A 90 -6.39 -2.29 -12.24
CA ASN A 90 -6.44 -2.15 -13.70
C ASN A 90 -5.37 -1.17 -14.21
N ASP A 91 -5.34 0.04 -13.66
CA ASP A 91 -4.41 1.08 -14.10
C ASP A 91 -2.96 0.72 -13.72
N HIS A 92 -2.75 0.08 -12.55
CA HIS A 92 -1.45 -0.48 -12.20
C HIS A 92 -0.97 -1.60 -13.14
N ARG A 93 -1.85 -2.51 -13.60
CA ARG A 93 -1.47 -3.54 -14.59
C ARG A 93 -1.09 -2.93 -15.93
N ASP A 94 -1.82 -1.91 -16.36
CA ASP A 94 -1.52 -1.20 -17.61
C ASP A 94 -0.22 -0.40 -17.50
N THR A 95 0.03 0.23 -16.35
CA THR A 95 1.28 0.93 -16.03
C THR A 95 2.46 -0.03 -16.00
N HIS A 96 2.31 -1.20 -15.37
CA HIS A 96 3.35 -2.24 -15.36
C HIS A 96 3.74 -2.64 -16.79
N ARG A 97 2.76 -2.96 -17.65
CA ARG A 97 3.01 -3.31 -19.06
C ARG A 97 3.68 -2.17 -19.84
N LEU A 98 3.29 -0.92 -19.55
CA LEU A 98 3.92 0.25 -20.15
C LEU A 98 5.40 0.35 -19.73
N LEU A 99 5.70 0.23 -18.44
CA LEU A 99 7.04 0.30 -17.91
C LEU A 99 7.92 -0.85 -18.41
N GLU A 100 7.40 -2.08 -18.47
CA GLU A 100 8.13 -3.21 -19.06
C GLU A 100 8.49 -2.98 -20.52
N ARG A 101 7.59 -2.36 -21.30
CA ARG A 101 7.88 -2.01 -22.67
C ARG A 101 8.99 -0.96 -22.74
N VAL A 102 8.90 0.06 -21.89
CA VAL A 102 9.87 1.15 -21.84
C VAL A 102 11.25 0.64 -21.41
N SER A 103 11.34 -0.21 -20.38
CA SER A 103 12.61 -0.78 -19.92
C SER A 103 13.28 -1.65 -20.99
N LYS A 104 12.50 -2.32 -21.84
CA LYS A 104 13.02 -3.18 -22.94
C LYS A 104 13.31 -2.42 -24.23
N GLN A 105 12.56 -1.37 -24.55
CA GLN A 105 12.51 -0.79 -25.91
C GLN A 105 12.86 0.69 -26.00
N ALA A 106 12.91 1.44 -24.88
CA ALA A 106 13.31 2.84 -24.95
C ALA A 106 14.72 2.94 -25.53
N LYS A 107 15.02 4.02 -26.25
CA LYS A 107 16.40 4.29 -26.71
C LYS A 107 17.21 5.01 -25.65
N ASP A 108 16.52 5.80 -24.84
CA ASP A 108 17.10 6.62 -23.80
C ASP A 108 17.39 5.80 -22.54
N ASP A 109 18.65 5.75 -22.12
CA ASP A 109 19.10 4.88 -21.03
C ASP A 109 18.60 5.35 -19.65
N GLU A 110 18.48 6.67 -19.43
CA GLU A 110 17.90 7.21 -18.19
C GLU A 110 16.42 6.82 -18.08
N LEU A 111 15.68 6.89 -19.18
CA LEU A 111 14.28 6.45 -19.22
C LEU A 111 14.13 4.94 -19.05
N LYS A 112 15.04 4.13 -19.60
CA LYS A 112 15.06 2.67 -19.34
C LYS A 112 15.28 2.41 -17.85
N GLN A 113 16.29 3.04 -17.25
CA GLN A 113 16.63 2.83 -15.85
C GLN A 113 15.52 3.31 -14.93
N TYR A 114 14.92 4.46 -15.23
CA TYR A 114 13.71 4.94 -14.58
C TYR A 114 12.62 3.87 -14.60
N ALA A 115 12.30 3.34 -15.79
CA ALA A 115 11.23 2.34 -15.92
C ALA A 115 11.53 1.06 -15.12
N THR A 116 12.76 0.56 -15.18
CA THR A 116 13.21 -0.60 -14.39
C THR A 116 13.03 -0.37 -12.89
N ASN A 117 13.38 0.82 -12.39
CA ASN A 117 13.25 1.14 -10.97
C ASN A 117 11.78 1.29 -10.55
N THR A 118 10.93 1.88 -11.40
CA THR A 118 9.51 2.08 -11.11
C THR A 118 8.70 0.78 -11.12
N ILE A 119 9.10 -0.22 -11.94
CA ILE A 119 8.42 -1.54 -11.99
C ILE A 119 8.34 -2.18 -10.60
N ALA A 120 9.42 -2.11 -9.82
CA ALA A 120 9.45 -2.73 -8.49
C ALA A 120 8.37 -2.18 -7.55
N SER A 121 8.16 -0.85 -7.55
CA SER A 121 7.11 -0.21 -6.77
C SER A 121 5.71 -0.60 -7.28
N VAL A 122 5.49 -0.56 -8.60
CA VAL A 122 4.19 -0.94 -9.19
C VAL A 122 3.83 -2.40 -8.90
N ASP A 123 4.81 -3.31 -8.90
CA ASP A 123 4.62 -4.71 -8.52
C ASP A 123 4.24 -4.87 -7.04
N GLU A 124 4.89 -4.12 -6.16
CA GLU A 124 4.55 -4.10 -4.74
C GLU A 124 3.11 -3.62 -4.54
N HIS A 125 2.73 -2.52 -5.19
CA HIS A 125 1.39 -1.94 -5.15
C HIS A 125 0.33 -2.94 -5.64
N LEU A 126 0.59 -3.63 -6.76
CA LEU A 126 -0.29 -4.68 -7.28
C LEU A 126 -0.50 -5.82 -6.28
N LYS A 127 0.56 -6.27 -5.59
CA LYS A 127 0.45 -7.33 -4.58
C LYS A 127 -0.36 -6.88 -3.36
N MET A 128 -0.19 -5.63 -2.93
CA MET A 128 -1.00 -5.05 -1.86
C MET A 128 -2.48 -5.00 -2.26
N ALA A 129 -2.80 -4.46 -3.44
CA ALA A 129 -4.17 -4.36 -3.93
C ALA A 129 -4.84 -5.74 -4.10
N GLN A 130 -4.09 -6.76 -4.53
CA GLN A 130 -4.59 -8.14 -4.63
C GLN A 130 -4.89 -8.75 -3.26
N SER A 131 -4.02 -8.52 -2.27
CA SER A 131 -4.22 -9.00 -0.90
C SER A 131 -5.47 -8.38 -0.26
N MET A 132 -5.70 -7.08 -0.51
CA MET A 132 -6.90 -6.37 -0.02
C MET A 132 -8.19 -6.87 -0.68
N LYS A 133 -8.13 -7.39 -1.92
CA LYS A 133 -9.29 -8.01 -2.59
C LYS A 133 -9.60 -9.42 -2.06
N GLY A 134 -8.58 -10.16 -1.63
CA GLY A 134 -8.71 -11.48 -1.00
C GLY A 134 -9.05 -11.40 0.50
N GLY A 135 -8.79 -10.26 1.14
CA GLY A 135 -8.99 -10.00 2.55
C GLY A 135 -10.41 -9.58 2.95
N GLN A 136 -11.43 -10.32 2.51
CA GLN A 136 -12.67 -10.46 3.30
C GLN A 136 -12.56 -11.73 4.15
N THR A 137 -11.60 -11.81 5.08
CA THR A 137 -11.57 -12.73 6.26
C THR A 137 -10.21 -12.65 6.94
N ALA A 138 -10.01 -11.69 7.85
CA ALA A 138 -9.14 -11.85 9.04
C ALA A 138 -9.20 -10.59 9.93
N SER A 139 -10.40 -10.18 10.33
CA SER A 139 -10.55 -9.43 11.58
C SER A 139 -11.94 -9.70 12.14
N GLY A 140 -12.00 -10.70 13.01
CA GLY A 140 -13.20 -11.06 13.76
C GLY A 140 -12.77 -11.88 14.96
N SER A 141 -12.92 -11.30 16.15
CA SER A 141 -12.62 -11.86 17.49
C SER A 141 -11.14 -11.73 17.91
N SER A 142 -10.77 -11.06 19.02
CA SER A 142 -11.51 -10.87 20.27
C SER A 142 -11.01 -9.64 21.02
N GLY A 143 -11.90 -8.66 21.19
CA GLY A 143 -11.91 -7.76 22.33
C GLY A 143 -13.15 -8.06 23.16
N ALA A 144 -13.00 -8.88 24.20
CA ALA A 144 -13.93 -9.09 25.30
C ALA A 144 -13.04 -9.55 26.48
N GLY A 145 -12.84 -8.76 27.54
CA GLY A 145 -13.89 -8.47 28.52
C GLY A 145 -13.97 -9.64 29.51
N ALA A 146 -13.06 -9.69 30.48
CA ALA A 146 -13.13 -10.64 31.59
C ALA A 146 -12.74 -9.94 32.91
N THR A 147 -13.71 -9.22 33.48
CA THR A 147 -13.85 -9.02 34.92
C THR A 147 -14.69 -10.17 35.47
N GLY A 148 -14.13 -10.99 36.37
CA GLY A 148 -14.85 -12.13 36.95
C GLY A 148 -14.04 -12.82 38.04
N THR A 149 -14.21 -12.31 39.26
CA THR A 149 -13.70 -12.86 40.52
C THR A 149 -14.26 -14.26 40.84
N SER A 150 -13.42 -15.18 41.32
CA SER A 150 -13.72 -16.11 42.42
C SER A 150 -12.53 -17.04 42.70
N GLY A 151 -11.87 -16.82 43.84
CA GLY A 151 -10.78 -17.67 44.32
C GLY A 151 -10.51 -17.40 45.80
N ARG A 152 -11.34 -17.98 46.67
CA ARG A 152 -11.20 -18.10 48.14
C ARG A 152 -11.50 -19.59 48.37
N SER A 153 -10.75 -20.45 49.07
CA SER A 153 -9.86 -20.46 50.24
C SER A 153 -9.08 -21.80 50.12
N SER A 154 -7.99 -22.18 50.79
CA SER A 154 -7.53 -21.98 52.17
C SER A 154 -6.22 -22.78 52.35
N GLU A 155 -5.29 -22.23 53.16
CA GLU A 155 -4.39 -22.91 54.13
C GLU A 155 -3.32 -23.90 53.62
N LYS A 156 -2.09 -23.99 54.16
CA LYS A 156 -1.48 -23.53 55.43
C LYS A 156 0.04 -23.77 55.40
N SER A 157 0.79 -22.96 56.18
CA SER A 157 2.07 -23.25 56.88
C SER A 157 3.30 -23.71 56.06
N GLY A 158 4.51 -23.14 56.14
CA GLY A 158 5.16 -22.43 57.25
C GLY A 158 6.15 -23.33 58.00
N ALA A 159 7.44 -22.96 57.99
CA ALA A 159 8.58 -23.48 58.77
C ALA A 159 9.16 -24.86 58.36
N LYS A 160 10.45 -25.21 58.52
CA LYS A 160 11.73 -24.55 58.86
C LYS A 160 12.79 -25.69 58.88
N SER A 161 14.06 -25.34 58.63
CA SER A 161 15.30 -25.99 59.12
C SER A 161 15.74 -27.36 58.58
N GLU A 162 16.94 -27.30 57.96
CA GLU A 162 18.16 -28.03 58.34
C GLU A 162 18.12 -29.56 58.45
N LYS A 163 18.97 -30.25 57.67
CA LYS A 163 20.36 -30.58 58.08
C LYS A 163 20.92 -31.75 57.25
N SER A 164 22.11 -31.50 56.70
CA SER A 164 23.31 -32.35 56.57
C SER A 164 23.22 -33.87 56.38
N GLY A 165 24.06 -34.34 55.46
CA GLY A 165 24.60 -35.70 55.36
C GLY A 165 24.24 -36.32 54.02
N GLY A 166 25.13 -36.58 53.06
CA GLY A 166 26.55 -36.93 53.15
C GLY A 166 26.75 -38.27 52.44
N SER A 167 27.97 -38.50 51.93
CA SER A 167 28.48 -39.71 51.24
C SER A 167 28.36 -39.65 49.70
N GLU A 168 29.43 -39.21 48.99
CA GLU A 168 30.61 -39.98 48.51
C GLU A 168 30.32 -40.66 47.15
N ASN A 169 31.21 -40.84 46.18
CA ASN A 169 32.67 -40.68 46.08
C ASN A 169 33.03 -40.63 44.59
N LYS A 170 33.99 -39.78 44.20
CA LYS A 170 35.15 -40.17 43.38
C LYS A 170 36.25 -39.13 43.44
#